data_AF-A0A820IX75-F1
#
_entry.id   AF-A0A820IX75-F1
#
_cell.length_a   1.000
_cell.length_b   1.000
_cell.length_c   1.000
_cell.angle_alpha   90.00
_cell.angle_beta   90.00
_cell.angle_gamma   90.00
#
_symmetry.space_group_name_H-M   'P 1'
#
loop_
_entity.id
_entity.type
_entity.pdbx_description
1 polymer ?
#
loop_
_entity_poly.entity_id
_entity_poly.type
_entity_poly.pdbx_seq_one_letter_code
_entity_poly.pdbx_strand_id
1 'polypeptide(L)'
;FIYVNNNCYCFFTTPLFWLQWRNRLLSSTAELRLGNQFISINHLHDIVDNKTYTKLDHSLMKSDINAKDRHSFSSCLKLTSTDLFKILNDNISTQ
;
A
#
# COMPACT_ATOMS: atom_id res chain seq x y z
N PHE A 1 6.68 -4.49 16.45
CA PHE A 1 5.36 -3.81 16.51
C PHE A 1 5.34 -2.97 17.77
N ILE A 2 5.14 -1.66 17.65
CA ILE A 2 4.84 -0.80 18.80
C ILE A 2 3.43 -0.27 18.57
N TYR A 3 2.54 -0.52 19.53
CA TYR A 3 1.20 0.01 19.55
C TYR A 3 1.23 1.34 20.32
N VAL A 4 0.89 2.43 19.64
CA VAL A 4 0.63 3.73 20.27
C VAL A 4 -0.74 4.18 19.78
N ASN A 5 -1.68 4.40 20.70
CA ASN A 5 -3.05 4.87 20.40
C ASN A 5 -3.77 4.10 19.27
N ASN A 6 -3.86 2.76 19.36
CA ASN A 6 -4.50 1.90 18.35
C ASN A 6 -3.95 2.00 16.92
N ASN A 7 -2.86 2.75 16.70
CA ASN A 7 -2.15 2.82 15.44
C ASN A 7 -0.93 1.88 15.51
N CYS A 8 -0.84 0.99 14.52
CA CYS A 8 0.27 0.06 14.40
C CYS A 8 1.44 0.76 13.70
N TYR A 9 2.44 1.19 14.49
CA TYR A 9 3.66 1.76 13.93
C TYR A 9 4.65 0.65 13.60
N CYS A 10 4.74 0.36 12.31
CA CYS A 10 5.67 -0.58 11.71
C CYS A 10 6.99 0.14 11.38
N PHE A 11 7.86 0.35 12.38
CA PHE A 11 9.23 0.80 12.13
C PHE A 11 10.07 -0.39 11.61
N PHE A 12 10.09 -0.59 10.30
CA PHE A 12 10.99 -1.54 9.65
C PHE A 12 12.04 -0.76 8.87
N THR A 13 13.22 -0.62 9.47
CA THR A 13 14.39 0.07 8.92
C THR A 13 15.12 -0.74 7.83
N THR A 14 14.58 -1.87 7.40
CA THR A 14 15.23 -2.77 6.43
C THR A 14 14.51 -2.75 5.07
N PRO A 15 15.18 -2.32 3.98
CA PRO A 15 14.65 -2.34 2.61
C PRO A 15 14.05 -3.68 2.17
N LEU A 16 14.63 -4.78 2.65
CA LEU A 16 14.18 -6.15 2.39
C LEU A 16 12.76 -6.44 2.91
N PHE A 17 12.37 -5.84 4.04
CA PHE A 17 11.05 -6.03 4.60
C PHE A 17 9.96 -5.42 3.71
N TRP A 18 10.21 -4.20 3.21
CA TRP A 18 9.29 -3.52 2.29
C TRP A 18 9.13 -4.26 0.97
N LEU A 19 10.22 -4.86 0.48
CA LEU A 19 10.19 -5.71 -0.71
C LEU A 19 9.34 -6.97 -0.49
N GLN A 20 9.50 -7.64 0.66
CA GLN A 20 8.70 -8.79 1.04
C GLN A 20 7.22 -8.43 1.19
N TRP A 21 6.92 -7.28 1.80
CA TRP A 21 5.56 -6.77 1.97
C TRP A 21 4.89 -6.48 0.63
N ARG A 22 5.57 -5.74 -0.25
CA ARG A 22 5.09 -5.50 -1.61
C ARG A 22 4.86 -6.80 -2.35
N ASN A 23 5.83 -7.72 -2.35
CA ASN A 23 5.70 -8.98 -3.06
C ASN A 23 4.56 -9.85 -2.51
N ARG A 24 4.29 -9.80 -1.20
CA ARG A 24 3.11 -10.45 -0.60
C ARG A 24 1.81 -9.79 -1.07
N LEU A 25 1.71 -8.46 -0.98
CA LEU A 25 0.53 -7.71 -1.41
C LEU A 25 0.22 -7.92 -2.90
N LEU A 26 1.25 -8.00 -3.74
CA LEU A 26 1.13 -8.18 -5.18
C LEU A 26 0.92 -9.64 -5.63
N SER A 27 1.07 -10.62 -4.73
CA SER A 27 0.99 -12.04 -5.06
C SER A 27 -0.44 -12.54 -5.31
N SER A 28 -1.48 -11.72 -5.14
CA SER A 28 -2.92 -12.07 -5.14
C SER A 28 -3.37 -13.14 -4.12
N THR A 29 -2.45 -13.89 -3.52
CA THR A 29 -2.72 -14.93 -2.52
C THR A 29 -2.74 -14.42 -1.08
N ALA A 30 -2.40 -13.15 -0.83
CA ALA A 30 -2.28 -12.61 0.53
C ALA A 30 -3.07 -11.32 0.68
N GLU A 31 -4.09 -11.37 1.54
CA GLU A 31 -4.76 -10.19 2.06
C GLU A 31 -3.94 -9.64 3.21
N LEU A 32 -3.71 -8.34 3.19
CA LEU A 32 -2.85 -7.71 4.15
C LEU A 32 -3.68 -6.89 5.13
N ARG A 33 -3.58 -7.23 6.43
CA ARG A 33 -4.31 -6.50 7.48
C ARG A 33 -3.54 -5.27 7.92
N LEU A 34 -4.18 -4.11 7.81
CA LEU A 34 -3.73 -2.86 8.39
C LEU A 34 -4.74 -2.43 9.45
N GLY A 35 -4.43 -2.69 10.71
CA GLY A 35 -5.40 -2.58 11.80
C GLY A 35 -6.56 -3.56 11.62
N ASN A 36 -7.79 -3.04 11.57
CA ASN A 36 -9.01 -3.83 11.32
C ASN A 36 -9.40 -3.95 9.85
N GLN A 37 -8.69 -3.27 8.94
CA GLN A 37 -9.02 -3.25 7.52
C GLN A 37 -8.13 -4.21 6.74
N PHE A 38 -8.71 -4.77 5.67
CA PHE A 38 -8.01 -5.60 4.72
C PHE A 38 -7.64 -4.78 3.49
N ILE A 39 -6.37 -4.83 3.11
CA ILE A 39 -5.86 -4.18 1.91
C ILE A 39 -5.45 -5.27 0.92
N SER A 40 -6.04 -5.20 -0.27
CA SER A 40 -5.71 -6.04 -1.41
C SER A 40 -5.10 -5.18 -2.51
N ILE A 41 -4.50 -5.84 -3.50
CA ILE A 41 -4.03 -5.17 -4.71
C ILE A 41 -5.19 -4.47 -5.47
N ASN A 42 -6.42 -4.97 -5.34
CA ASN A 42 -7.58 -4.38 -6.00
C ASN A 42 -7.86 -2.97 -5.48
N HIS A 43 -7.73 -2.73 -4.17
CA HIS A 43 -7.89 -1.39 -3.60
C HIS A 43 -6.82 -0.41 -4.13
N LEU A 44 -5.61 -0.90 -4.40
CA LEU A 44 -4.56 -0.09 -5.03
C LEU A 44 -4.88 0.22 -6.50
N HIS A 45 -5.42 -0.76 -7.24
CA HIS A 45 -5.90 -0.54 -8.59
C HIS A 45 -7.05 0.47 -8.61
N ASP A 46 -8.00 0.35 -7.69
CA ASP A 46 -9.14 1.26 -7.57
C ASP A 46 -8.67 2.70 -7.35
N ILE A 47 -7.69 2.94 -6.49
CA ILE A 47 -7.14 4.29 -6.27
C ILE A 47 -6.43 4.81 -7.51
N VAL A 48 -5.59 3.98 -8.15
CA VAL A 48 -4.81 4.40 -9.33
C VAL A 48 -5.71 4.68 -10.54
N ASP A 49 -6.84 4.00 -10.65
CA ASP A 49 -7.83 4.19 -11.71
C ASP A 49 -8.99 5.14 -11.29
N ASN A 50 -9.00 5.61 -10.03
CA ASN A 50 -10.02 6.52 -9.52
C ASN A 50 -9.89 7.91 -10.18
N LYS A 51 -11.02 8.53 -10.53
CA LYS A 51 -11.04 9.91 -11.02
C LYS A 51 -10.95 10.96 -9.91
N THR A 52 -11.25 10.56 -8.67
CA THR A 52 -11.24 11.44 -7.48
C THR A 52 -9.83 11.70 -6.96
N TYR A 53 -8.94 10.71 -7.07
CA TYR A 53 -7.55 10.83 -6.61
C TYR A 53 -6.63 10.95 -7.81
N THR A 54 -5.76 11.95 -7.80
CA THR A 54 -4.78 12.14 -8.87
C THR A 54 -3.46 11.46 -8.51
N LYS A 55 -2.63 11.23 -9.53
CA LYS A 55 -1.27 10.72 -9.35
C LYS A 55 -0.42 11.56 -8.38
N LEU A 56 -0.70 12.85 -8.22
CA LEU A 56 0.00 13.70 -7.27
C LEU A 56 -0.38 13.39 -5.82
N ASP A 57 -1.62 12.96 -5.59
CA ASP A 57 -2.14 12.66 -4.25
C ASP A 57 -1.58 11.32 -3.74
N HIS A 58 -1.56 10.29 -4.59
CA HIS A 58 -1.16 8.94 -4.18
C HIS A 58 0.26 8.55 -4.63
N SER A 59 0.91 9.31 -5.53
CA SER A 59 2.28 9.07 -6.03
C SER A 59 2.55 7.71 -6.71
N LEU A 60 1.51 6.91 -6.95
CA LEU A 60 1.61 5.61 -7.60
C LEU A 60 1.40 5.69 -9.12
N MET A 61 2.13 4.85 -9.85
CA MET A 61 1.84 4.49 -11.23
C MET A 61 1.37 3.04 -11.34
N LYS A 62 0.71 2.69 -12.45
CA LYS A 62 0.35 1.29 -12.76
C LYS A 62 1.55 0.33 -12.73
N SER A 63 2.74 0.81 -13.08
CA SER A 63 3.98 0.06 -12.99
C SER A 63 4.40 -0.24 -11.54
N ASP A 64 4.09 0.65 -10.59
CA ASP A 64 4.49 0.49 -9.19
C ASP A 64 3.74 -0.68 -8.53
N ILE A 65 2.50 -0.91 -8.95
CA ILE A 65 1.63 -2.01 -8.52
C ILE A 65 1.70 -3.25 -9.43
N ASN A 66 2.65 -3.29 -10.37
CA ASN A 66 2.82 -4.44 -11.24
C ASN A 66 3.54 -5.59 -10.52
N ALA A 67 2.83 -6.71 -10.31
CA ALA A 67 3.36 -7.91 -9.66
C ALA A 67 4.54 -8.58 -10.40
N LYS A 68 4.75 -8.28 -11.68
CA LYS A 68 5.87 -8.82 -12.47
C LYS A 68 7.20 -8.15 -12.12
N ASP A 69 7.17 -6.91 -11.65
CA ASP A 69 8.37 -6.18 -11.25
C ASP A 69 8.65 -6.43 -9.77
N ARG A 70 9.26 -7.55 -9.41
CA ARG A 70 9.42 -7.97 -8.01
C ARG A 70 10.50 -7.21 -7.23
N HIS A 71 11.35 -6.45 -7.91
CA HIS A 71 12.58 -5.86 -7.33
C HIS A 71 12.58 -4.32 -7.29
N SER A 72 11.49 -3.66 -7.71
CA SER A 72 11.40 -2.19 -7.59
C SER A 72 11.29 -1.71 -6.14
N PHE A 73 12.43 -1.26 -5.60
CA PHE A 73 12.51 -0.59 -4.31
C PHE A 73 11.82 0.78 -4.31
N SER A 74 11.88 1.51 -5.44
CA SER A 74 11.18 2.79 -5.60
C SER A 74 9.67 2.63 -5.44
N SER A 75 9.10 1.55 -6.01
CA SER A 75 7.68 1.26 -5.87
C SER A 75 7.31 0.85 -4.45
N CYS A 76 8.22 0.16 -3.73
CA CYS A 76 8.03 -0.13 -2.30
C CYS A 76 7.91 1.15 -1.48
N LEU A 77 8.82 2.12 -1.68
CA LEU A 77 8.79 3.38 -0.96
C LEU A 77 7.49 4.15 -1.19
N LYS A 78 6.99 4.19 -2.43
CA LYS A 78 5.71 4.83 -2.74
C LYS A 78 4.52 4.13 -2.10
N LEU A 79 4.52 2.79 -2.07
CA LEU A 79 3.49 2.00 -1.40
C LEU A 79 3.46 2.21 0.13
N THR A 80 4.56 2.71 0.69
CA THR A 80 4.65 3.05 2.11
C THR A 80 4.36 4.51 2.42
N SER A 81 3.97 5.28 1.39
CA SER A 81 3.64 6.70 1.57
C SER A 81 2.46 6.85 2.53
N THR A 82 2.60 7.75 3.50
CA THR A 82 1.54 8.12 4.44
C THR A 82 0.31 8.69 3.73
N ASP A 83 0.51 9.36 2.59
CA ASP A 83 -0.60 9.95 1.83
C ASP A 83 -1.43 8.88 1.13
N LEU A 84 -0.77 7.84 0.60
CA LEU A 84 -1.44 6.66 0.08
C LEU A 84 -2.26 5.95 1.16
N PHE A 85 -1.72 5.83 2.38
CA PHE A 85 -2.47 5.22 3.49
C PHE A 85 -3.71 6.02 3.90
N LYS A 86 -3.64 7.36 3.89
CA LYS A 86 -4.82 8.19 4.15
C LYS A 86 -5.90 7.98 3.09
N ILE A 87 -5.49 8.00 1.81
CA ILE A 87 -6.40 7.79 0.68
C ILE A 87 -7.03 6.39 0.73
N LEU A 88 -6.25 5.36 1.04
CA LEU A 88 -6.76 4.00 1.25
C LEU A 88 -7.81 3.95 2.36
N ASN A 89 -7.53 4.59 3.50
CA ASN A 89 -8.46 4.61 4.63
C ASN A 89 -9.76 5.37 4.29
N ASP A 90 -9.67 6.49 3.57
CA ASP A 90 -10.83 7.28 3.15
C ASP A 90 -11.67 6.54 2.09
N ASN A 91 -11.02 5.87 1.13
CA ASN A 91 -11.67 5.11 0.07
C ASN A 91 -12.38 3.87 0.61
N ILE A 92 -11.75 3.15 1.54
CA ILE A 92 -12.37 1.98 2.21
C ILE A 92 -13.54 2.42 3.10
N SER A 93 -13.49 3.61 3.71
CA SER A 93 -14.60 4.12 4.53
C SER A 93 -15.81 4.58 3.71
N THR A 94 -15.66 4.71 2.39
CA THR A 94 -16.71 5.14 1.46
C THR A 94 -17.30 3.99 0.63
N GLN A 95 -16.77 2.77 0.76
CA GLN A 95 -17.33 1.52 0.23
C GLN A 95 -18.14 0.78 1.30
#